data_AF-A0A8T5L6J8-F1
#
_entry.id   AF-A0A8T5L6J8-F1
#
_cell.length_a   1.000
_cell.length_b   1.000
_cell.length_c   1.000
_cell.angle_alpha   90.00
_cell.angle_beta   90.00
_cell.angle_gamma   90.00
#
_symmetry.space_group_name_H-M   'P 1'
#
loop_
_entity.id
_entity.type
_entity.pdbx_description
1 polymer ?
#
loop_
_entity_poly.entity_id
_entity_poly.type
_entity_poly.pdbx_seq_one_letter_code
_entity_poly.pdbx_strand_id
1 'polypeptide(L)'
;MKKITAKNIEERLFLQPVNLLFCLTEEFKGPLLKLCKQSGITQSMMTRYTMELIEEKLIEKEGFIGRQGMQIKLTPKGMLLKLHLSNIKQILNEVRL
;
A
#
# COMPACT_ATOMS: atom_id res chain seq x y z
N MET A 1 26.98 8.16 -12.97
CA MET A 1 25.61 7.67 -12.67
C MET A 1 25.68 6.73 -11.47
N LYS A 2 24.84 6.90 -10.43
CA LYS A 2 24.87 6.00 -9.25
C LYS A 2 24.38 4.61 -9.66
N LYS A 3 25.13 3.57 -9.30
CA LYS A 3 24.83 2.15 -9.60
C LYS A 3 23.50 1.78 -8.93
N ILE A 4 22.53 1.31 -9.70
CA ILE A 4 21.25 0.81 -9.17
C ILE A 4 21.54 -0.55 -8.52
N THR A 5 21.33 -0.65 -7.21
CA THR A 5 21.51 -1.89 -6.44
C THR A 5 20.14 -2.47 -6.07
N ALA A 6 20.03 -3.77 -5.81
CA ALA A 6 18.78 -4.39 -5.36
C ALA A 6 18.22 -3.71 -4.09
N LYS A 7 19.10 -3.28 -3.18
CA LYS A 7 18.75 -2.49 -2.00
C LYS A 7 18.16 -1.11 -2.35
N ASN A 8 18.75 -0.39 -3.32
CA ASN A 8 18.21 0.88 -3.82
C ASN A 8 16.90 0.70 -4.60
N ILE A 9 16.71 -0.44 -5.26
CA ILE A 9 15.46 -0.78 -5.95
C ILE A 9 14.36 -1.06 -4.93
N GLU A 10 14.65 -1.82 -3.88
CA GLU A 10 13.73 -2.07 -2.78
C GLU A 10 13.35 -0.75 -2.08
N GLU A 11 14.33 0.06 -1.69
CA GLU A 11 14.09 1.39 -1.09
C GLU A 11 13.28 2.34 -2.00
N ARG A 12 13.35 2.18 -3.33
CA ARG A 12 12.60 3.00 -4.31
C ARG A 12 11.25 2.41 -4.73
N LEU A 13 11.11 1.09 -4.82
CA LEU A 13 9.86 0.39 -5.16
C LEU A 13 8.91 0.31 -3.97
N PHE A 14 9.44 0.29 -2.74
CA PHE A 14 8.66 0.22 -1.51
C PHE A 14 8.53 1.59 -0.82
N LEU A 15 8.51 2.67 -1.60
CA LEU A 15 8.04 3.97 -1.12
C LEU A 15 6.58 3.84 -0.67
N GLN A 16 6.30 4.49 0.46
CA GLN A 16 5.27 4.14 1.44
C GLN A 16 3.80 4.01 0.96
N PRO A 17 3.30 4.64 -0.13
CA PRO A 17 1.95 4.36 -0.67
C PRO A 17 1.79 2.96 -1.27
N VAL A 18 2.83 2.43 -1.90
CA VAL A 18 2.80 1.09 -2.50
C VAL A 18 2.74 0.01 -1.42
N ASN A 19 3.41 0.24 -0.28
CA ASN A 19 3.28 -0.61 0.91
C ASN A 19 1.86 -0.60 1.48
N LEU A 20 1.16 0.53 1.46
CA LEU A 20 -0.25 0.58 1.85
C LEU A 20 -1.10 -0.33 0.96
N LEU A 21 -0.88 -0.33 -0.37
CA LEU A 21 -1.55 -1.27 -1.28
C LEU A 21 -1.21 -2.74 -0.99
N PHE A 22 0.02 -3.04 -0.61
CA PHE A 22 0.41 -4.39 -0.17
C PHE A 22 -0.26 -4.82 1.15
N CYS A 23 -0.40 -3.90 2.11
CA CYS A 23 -1.05 -4.15 3.39
C CYS A 23 -2.57 -4.33 3.28
N LEU A 24 -3.19 -3.76 2.24
CA LEU A 24 -4.60 -4.00 1.94
C LEU A 24 -4.78 -5.43 1.40
N THR A 25 -5.25 -6.34 2.26
CA THR A 25 -5.62 -7.69 1.82
C THR A 25 -6.83 -7.64 0.89
N GLU A 26 -7.08 -8.70 0.10
CA GLU A 26 -8.23 -8.75 -0.83
C GLU A 26 -9.57 -8.54 -0.12
N GLU A 27 -9.60 -8.81 1.19
CA GLU A 27 -10.75 -8.68 2.07
C GLU A 27 -10.62 -7.54 3.09
N PHE A 28 -9.57 -6.72 3.03
CA PHE A 28 -9.38 -5.67 4.02
C PHE A 28 -10.46 -4.61 3.89
N LYS A 29 -11.45 -4.71 4.77
CA LYS A 29 -12.43 -3.69 5.08
C LYS A 29 -12.19 -3.29 6.53
N GLY A 30 -11.41 -2.25 6.72
CA GLY A 30 -10.99 -1.89 8.06
C GLY A 30 -10.60 -0.43 8.22
N PRO A 31 -10.50 0.02 9.48
CA PRO A 31 -10.06 1.37 9.80
C PRO A 31 -8.60 1.59 9.44
N LEU A 32 -8.32 2.74 8.81
CA LEU A 32 -6.95 3.19 8.48
C LEU A 32 -5.98 3.14 9.66
N LEU A 33 -6.48 3.43 10.87
CA LEU A 33 -5.71 3.42 12.12
C LEU A 33 -5.08 2.05 12.45
N LYS A 34 -5.70 0.93 12.01
CA LYS A 34 -5.09 -0.40 12.17
C LYS A 34 -3.88 -0.58 11.25
N LEU A 35 -3.94 -0.07 10.02
CA LEU A 35 -2.84 -0.13 9.07
C LEU A 35 -1.65 0.72 9.51
N CYS A 36 -1.89 1.92 10.07
CA CYS A 36 -0.82 2.77 10.62
C CYS A 36 0.05 2.03 11.65
N LYS A 37 -0.58 1.28 12.55
CA LYS A 37 0.13 0.55 13.63
C LYS A 37 0.98 -0.59 13.08
N GLN A 38 0.54 -1.24 12.01
CA GLN A 38 1.25 -2.37 11.41
C GLN A 38 2.41 -1.93 10.51
N SER A 39 2.30 -0.77 9.87
CA SER A 39 3.30 -0.29 8.90
C SER A 39 4.40 0.58 9.50
N GLY A 40 4.28 1.00 10.77
CA GLY A 40 5.20 1.97 11.39
C GLY A 40 5.12 3.37 10.75
N ILE A 41 4.11 3.64 9.93
CA ILE A 41 3.89 4.93 9.26
C ILE A 41 3.08 5.82 10.20
N THR A 42 3.47 7.09 10.32
CA THR A 42 2.71 8.06 11.11
C THR A 42 1.31 8.27 10.52
N GLN A 43 0.35 8.61 11.38
CA GLN A 43 -1.04 8.82 10.94
C GLN A 43 -1.17 9.91 9.87
N SER A 44 -0.35 10.96 9.92
CA SER A 44 -0.32 12.04 8.93
C SER A 44 0.15 11.54 7.56
N MET A 45 1.25 10.78 7.50
CA MET A 45 1.75 10.20 6.26
C MET A 45 0.77 9.17 5.69
N MET A 46 0.18 8.32 6.55
CA MET A 46 -0.83 7.35 6.11
C MET A 46 -2.05 8.05 5.50
N THR A 47 -2.51 9.14 6.12
CA THR A 47 -3.62 9.94 5.59
C THR A 47 -3.28 10.49 4.21
N ARG A 48 -2.09 11.07 4.05
CA ARG A 48 -1.62 11.57 2.75
C ARG A 48 -1.61 10.48 1.68
N TYR A 49 -1.00 9.32 1.96
CA TYR A 49 -0.94 8.21 1.01
C TYR A 49 -2.31 7.65 0.67
N THR A 50 -3.22 7.64 1.64
CA THR A 50 -4.61 7.21 1.39
C THR A 50 -5.29 8.17 0.42
N MET A 51 -5.11 9.48 0.59
CA MET A 51 -5.67 10.48 -0.34
C MET A 51 -5.08 10.35 -1.74
N GLU A 52 -3.76 10.19 -1.87
CA GLU A 52 -3.08 9.95 -3.16
C GLU A 52 -3.64 8.70 -3.87
N LEU A 53 -3.84 7.59 -3.14
CA LEU A 53 -4.41 6.37 -3.72
C LEU A 53 -5.90 6.49 -4.10
N ILE A 54 -6.66 7.35 -3.41
CA ILE A 54 -8.04 7.69 -3.76
C ILE A 54 -8.07 8.51 -5.05
N GLU A 55 -7.22 9.54 -5.15
CA GLU A 55 -7.09 10.38 -6.35
C GLU A 55 -6.74 9.55 -7.59
N GLU A 56 -5.84 8.57 -7.43
CA GLU A 56 -5.45 7.62 -8.47
C GLU A 56 -6.48 6.50 -8.76
N LYS A 57 -7.61 6.50 -8.03
CA LYS A 57 -8.69 5.50 -8.12
C LYS A 57 -8.22 4.07 -7.86
N LEU A 58 -7.21 3.90 -7.00
CA LEU A 58 -6.69 2.58 -6.60
C LEU A 58 -7.42 2.05 -5.36
N ILE A 59 -7.87 2.95 -4.49
CA ILE A 59 -8.74 2.64 -3.37
C ILE A 59 -9.95 3.58 -3.37
N GLU A 60 -11.00 3.19 -2.65
CA GLU A 60 -12.18 4.01 -2.44
C GLU A 60 -12.59 4.02 -0.97
N LYS A 61 -13.19 5.13 -0.56
CA LYS A 61 -13.71 5.32 0.79
C LYS A 61 -15.10 4.68 0.90
N GLU A 62 -15.25 3.70 1.78
CA GLU A 62 -16.55 3.08 2.06
C GLU A 62 -17.35 3.85 3.12
N GLY A 63 -16.67 4.57 4.02
CA GLY A 63 -17.33 5.29 5.10
C GLY A 63 -16.41 5.68 6.24
N PHE A 64 -17.00 6.00 7.40
CA PHE A 64 -16.31 6.26 8.65
C PHE A 64 -16.85 5.34 9.75
N ILE A 65 -15.96 4.69 10.49
CA ILE A 65 -16.32 3.81 11.62
C ILE A 65 -15.99 4.53 12.93
N GLY A 66 -16.89 5.40 13.40
CA GLY A 66 -16.79 6.07 14.70
C GLY A 66 -15.39 6.64 15.00
N ARG A 67 -14.82 6.33 16.17
CA ARG A 67 -13.46 6.75 16.57
C ARG A 67 -12.34 5.96 15.87
N GLN A 68 -12.66 4.89 15.13
CA GLN A 68 -11.67 4.05 14.45
C GLN A 68 -11.20 4.66 13.11
N GLY A 69 -11.89 5.70 12.62
CA GLY A 69 -11.46 6.47 11.46
C GLY A 69 -12.08 6.01 10.13
N MET A 70 -11.40 6.35 9.03
CA MET A 70 -11.89 6.11 7.67
C MET A 70 -11.78 4.64 7.29
N GLN A 71 -12.85 4.10 6.68
CA GLN A 71 -12.87 2.78 6.07
C GLN A 71 -12.58 2.91 4.58
N ILE A 72 -11.67 2.07 4.10
CA ILE A 72 -11.23 2.03 2.71
C ILE A 72 -11.29 0.59 2.16
N LYS A 73 -11.46 0.46 0.85
CA LYS A 73 -11.32 -0.80 0.11
C LYS A 73 -10.55 -0.58 -1.20
N LEU A 74 -10.03 -1.66 -1.78
CA LEU A 74 -9.42 -1.63 -3.12
C LEU A 74 -10.49 -1.50 -4.21
N THR A 75 -10.20 -0.72 -5.24
CA THR A 75 -10.97 -0.74 -6.49
C THR A 75 -10.50 -1.91 -7.37
N PRO A 76 -11.21 -2.27 -8.46
CA PRO A 76 -10.70 -3.24 -9.43
C PRO A 76 -9.31 -2.88 -9.99
N LYS A 77 -9.06 -1.58 -10.23
CA LYS A 77 -7.75 -1.07 -10.67
C LYS A 77 -6.67 -1.29 -9.60
N GLY A 78 -6.99 -1.00 -8.34
CA GLY A 78 -6.09 -1.25 -7.22
C GLY A 78 -5.79 -2.73 -7.00
N MET A 79 -6.80 -3.59 -7.18
CA MET A 79 -6.65 -5.05 -7.08
C MET A 79 -5.69 -5.59 -8.15
N LEU A 80 -5.85 -5.16 -9.40
CA LEU A 80 -4.97 -5.54 -10.50
C LEU A 80 -3.53 -5.08 -10.24
N LEU A 81 -3.34 -3.84 -9.81
CA LEU A 81 -2.02 -3.32 -9.46
C LEU A 81 -1.38 -4.11 -8.32
N LYS A 82 -2.14 -4.43 -7.27
CA LYS A 82 -1.68 -5.26 -6.15
C LYS A 82 -1.24 -6.65 -6.63
N LEU A 83 -1.98 -7.28 -7.54
CA LEU A 83 -1.61 -8.58 -8.11
C LEU A 83 -0.28 -8.49 -8.85
N HIS A 84 -0.10 -7.50 -9.73
CA HIS A 84 1.16 -7.29 -10.44
C HIS A 84 2.34 -7.06 -9.48
N LEU A 85 2.13 -6.22 -8.47
CA LEU A 85 3.14 -5.94 -7.45
C LEU A 85 3.50 -7.18 -6.62
N SER A 86 2.52 -8.03 -6.32
CA SER A 86 2.73 -9.30 -5.60
C SER A 86 3.55 -10.28 -6.43
N ASN A 87 3.26 -10.40 -7.72
CA ASN A 87 4.04 -11.21 -8.65
C ASN A 87 5.48 -10.70 -8.77
N ILE A 88 5.68 -9.38 -8.88
CA ILE A 88 7.02 -8.78 -8.90
C ILE A 88 7.76 -9.07 -7.59
N LYS A 89 7.10 -8.92 -6.44
CA LYS A 89 7.70 -9.22 -5.13
C LYS A 89 8.11 -10.70 -5.01
N GLN A 90 7.28 -11.61 -5.51
CA GLN A 90 7.59 -13.04 -5.56
C GLN A 90 8.82 -13.31 -6.44
N ILE A 91 8.86 -12.76 -7.66
CA ILE A 91 10.01 -12.90 -8.56
C ILE A 91 11.28 -12.34 -7.91
N LEU A 92 11.21 -11.16 -7.29
CA LEU A 92 12.35 -10.56 -6.60
C LEU A 92 12.85 -11.43 -5.45
N ASN A 93 11.97 -12.14 -4.74
CA ASN A 93 12.35 -13.08 -3.69
C ASN A 93 12.98 -14.36 -4.26
N GLU A 94 12.47 -14.87 -5.38
CA GLU A 94 12.99 -16.07 -6.07
C GLU A 94 14.37 -15.82 -6.71
N VAL A 95 14.60 -14.62 -7.25
CA VAL A 95 15.88 -14.23 -7.88
C VAL A 95 16.96 -13.88 -6.84
N ARG A 96 16.58 -13.64 -5.58
CA ARG A 96 17.46 -13.24 -4.47
C ARG A 96 18.29 -14.39 -3.85
N LEU A 97 18.55 -15.49 -4.60
CA LEU A 97 19.51 -16.55 -4.22
C LEU A 97 20.78 -15.99 -3.57
#